data_AF-A0A2S8D457-F1
#
_entry.id   AF-A0A2S8D457-F1
#
_cell.length_a   1.000
_cell.length_b   1.000
_cell.length_c   1.000
_cell.angle_alpha   90.00
_cell.angle_beta   90.00
_cell.angle_gamma   90.00
#
_symmetry.space_group_name_H-M   'P 1'
#
loop_
_entity.id
_entity.type
_entity.pdbx_description
1 polymer ?
#
loop_
_entity_poly.entity_id
_entity_poly.type
_entity_poly.pdbx_seq_one_letter_code
_entity_poly.pdbx_strand_id
1 'polypeptide(L)' 'VRKTVVAHVFGERTMATLGRLMSLLSPFDVVIWMTDGWPLYESRLKGKLHVISKRYTQR' A
#
# COMPACT_ATOMS: atom_id res chain seq x y z
N VAL A 1 -2.92 -1.02 21.28
CA VAL A 1 -1.60 -1.02 20.60
C VAL A 1 -1.83 -1.07 19.10
N ARG A 2 -1.35 -0.09 18.32
CA ARG A 2 -1.44 -0.14 16.85
C ARG A 2 -0.28 -0.98 16.32
N LYS A 3 -0.56 -2.01 15.53
CA LYS A 3 0.45 -2.83 14.86
C LYS A 3 0.73 -2.24 13.49
N THR A 4 2.02 -2.11 13.14
CA THR A 4 2.45 -1.65 11.82
C THR A 4 2.94 -2.85 11.03
N VAL A 5 2.47 -2.99 9.80
CA VAL A 5 2.93 -4.02 8.87
C VAL A 5 3.55 -3.32 7.66
N VAL A 6 4.76 -3.73 7.30
CA VAL A 6 5.41 -3.26 6.08
C VAL A 6 5.22 -4.32 5.02
N ALA A 7 4.58 -3.97 3.92
CA ALA A 7 4.30 -4.88 2.81
C ALA A 7 5.15 -4.49 1.60
N HIS A 8 6.05 -5.40 1.20
CA HIS A 8 6.89 -5.23 0.03
C HIS A 8 6.53 -6.27 -1.03
N VAL A 9 6.49 -5.82 -2.29
CA VAL A 9 6.41 -6.71 -3.45
C VAL A 9 7.57 -6.35 -4.37
N PHE A 10 8.32 -7.37 -4.76
CA PHE A 10 9.40 -7.25 -5.72
C PHE A 10 8.88 -7.49 -7.14
N GLY A 11 9.47 -6.81 -8.12
CA GLY A 11 9.11 -6.92 -9.53
C GLY A 11 8.59 -5.61 -10.12
N GLU A 12 8.07 -5.68 -11.34
CA GLU A 12 7.63 -4.52 -12.07
C GLU A 12 6.43 -3.84 -11.42
N ARG A 13 6.43 -2.51 -11.52
CA ARG A 13 5.39 -1.64 -10.99
C ARG A 13 4.17 -1.63 -11.91
N THR A 14 3.38 -2.69 -11.86
CA THR A 14 2.19 -2.88 -12.73
C THR A 14 0.90 -3.02 -11.94
N MET A 15 -0.23 -2.91 -12.65
CA MET A 15 -1.56 -3.14 -12.06
C MET A 15 -1.74 -4.57 -11.54
N ALA A 16 -1.15 -5.56 -12.20
CA ALA A 16 -1.20 -6.95 -11.77
C ALA A 16 -0.46 -7.15 -10.44
N THR A 17 0.74 -6.56 -10.33
CA THR A 17 1.55 -6.59 -9.09
C THR A 17 0.80 -5.92 -7.94
N LEU A 18 0.16 -4.77 -8.19
CA LEU A 18 -0.66 -4.07 -7.21
C LEU A 18 -1.88 -4.90 -6.77
N GLY A 19 -2.56 -5.54 -7.71
CA GLY A 19 -3.70 -6.42 -7.40
C GLY A 19 -3.30 -7.61 -6.53
N ARG A 20 -2.13 -8.21 -6.79
CA ARG A 20 -1.59 -9.30 -5.96
C ARG A 20 -1.28 -8.82 -4.54
N LEU A 21 -0.67 -7.64 -4.39
CA LEU A 21 -0.43 -7.02 -3.08
C LEU A 21 -1.74 -6.82 -2.30
N MET A 22 -2.77 -6.29 -2.96
CA MET A 22 -4.08 -6.07 -2.32
C MET A 22 -4.74 -7.38 -1.88
N SER A 23 -4.61 -8.44 -2.67
CA SER A 23 -5.10 -9.77 -2.31
C SER A 23 -4.41 -10.31 -1.04
N LEU A 24 -3.08 -10.19 -0.96
CA LEU A 24 -2.31 -10.61 0.21
C LEU A 24 -2.67 -9.81 1.47
N LEU A 25 -3.03 -8.54 1.31
CA LEU A 25 -3.42 -7.67 2.41
C LEU A 25 -4.90 -7.77 2.79
N SER A 26 -5.72 -8.47 1.99
CA SER A 26 -7.16 -8.60 2.23
C SER A 26 -7.56 -9.19 3.59
N PRO A 27 -6.80 -10.10 4.23
CA PRO A 27 -7.15 -10.59 5.56
C PRO A 27 -6.87 -9.59 6.69
N PHE A 28 -6.17 -8.49 6.41
CA PHE A 28 -5.81 -7.48 7.40
C PHE A 28 -6.75 -6.28 7.33
N ASP A 29 -7.19 -5.81 8.50
CA ASP A 29 -7.95 -4.57 8.61
C ASP A 29 -7.02 -3.34 8.52
N VAL A 30 -6.58 -3.03 7.30
CA VAL A 30 -5.64 -1.93 7.02
C VAL A 30 -6.38 -0.60 6.97
N VAL A 31 -6.32 0.13 8.09
CA VAL A 31 -6.95 1.44 8.26
C VAL A 31 -6.19 2.58 7.59
N ILE A 32 -4.85 2.54 7.63
CA ILE A 32 -3.98 3.60 7.08
C ILE A 32 -3.01 2.99 6.07
N TRP A 33 -2.94 3.60 4.89
CA TRP A 33 -2.00 3.27 3.84
C TRP A 33 -0.91 4.33 3.79
N MET A 34 0.35 3.92 3.82
CA MET A 34 1.48 4.81 3.55
C MET A 34 2.15 4.36 2.26
N THR A 35 2.15 5.22 1.23
CA THR A 35 2.79 4.89 -0.06
C THR A 35 3.64 6.04 -0.56
N ASP A 36 4.47 5.76 -1.56
CA ASP A 36 5.45 6.68 -2.17
C ASP A 36 4.86 7.60 -3.25
N GLY A 37 3.52 7.65 -3.39
CA GLY A 37 2.83 8.60 -4.27
C GLY A 37 2.70 8.18 -5.73
N TRP A 38 2.76 6.88 -6.03
CA TRP A 38 2.49 6.42 -7.38
C TRP A 38 1.01 6.52 -7.76
N PRO A 39 0.67 7.06 -8.95
CA PRO A 39 -0.71 7.39 -9.31
C PRO A 39 -1.70 6.22 -9.22
N LEU A 40 -1.25 4.98 -9.42
CA LEU A 40 -2.14 3.81 -9.33
C LEU A 40 -2.66 3.55 -7.92
N TYR A 41 -1.95 4.00 -6.87
CA TYR A 41 -2.47 3.93 -5.51
C TYR A 41 -3.67 4.84 -5.30
N GLU A 42 -3.66 6.05 -5.87
CA GLU A 42 -4.74 7.03 -5.69
C GLU A 42 -6.07 6.50 -6.22
N SER A 43 -6.05 5.82 -7.37
CA SER A 43 -7.25 5.21 -7.95
C SER A 43 -7.83 4.07 -7.11
N ARG A 44 -6.97 3.21 -6.52
CA ARG A 44 -7.37 1.99 -5.80
C ARG A 44 -7.63 2.23 -4.31
N LEU A 45 -7.01 3.25 -3.72
CA LEU A 45 -7.12 3.59 -2.30
C LEU A 45 -8.06 4.78 -2.04
N LYS A 46 -8.77 5.26 -3.07
CA LYS A 46 -9.77 6.33 -2.96
C LYS A 46 -10.80 5.97 -1.87
N GLY A 47 -10.84 6.76 -0.80
CA GLY A 47 -11.75 6.56 0.34
C GLY A 47 -11.11 5.91 1.58
N LYS A 48 -9.84 5.49 1.54
CA LYS A 48 -9.07 5.07 2.73
C LYS A 48 -8.15 6.18 3.21
N LEU A 49 -7.77 6.17 4.49
CA LEU A 49 -6.74 7.09 4.99
C LEU A 49 -5.42 6.76 4.30
N HIS A 50 -4.99 7.66 3.41
CA HIS A 50 -3.80 7.47 2.59
C HIS A 50 -2.83 8.63 2.84
N VAL A 51 -1.65 8.29 3.35
CA VAL A 51 -0.54 9.22 3.54
C VAL A 51 0.49 8.97 2.44
N ILE A 52 0.74 9.99 1.63
CA ILE A 52 1.79 9.96 0.61
C ILE A 52 3.07 10.52 1.23
N SER A 53 4.07 9.67 1.46
CA SER A 53 5.36 10.10 1.99
C SER A 53 6.42 9.02 1.78
N LYS A 54 7.63 9.44 1.40
CA LYS A 54 8.79 8.53 1.36
C LYS A 54 9.36 8.19 2.73
N ARG A 55 8.96 8.91 3.79
CA ARG A 55 9.49 8.75 5.15
C ARG A 55 9.24 7.35 5.76
N TYR A 56 8.22 6.66 5.26
CA TYR A 56 7.78 5.35 5.75
C TYR A 56 7.95 4.23 4.71
N THR A 57 8.47 4.55 3.53
CA THR A 57 8.68 3.59 2.44
C THR A 57 10.17 3.30 2.33
N GLN A 58 10.57 2.10 2.75
CA GLN A 58 11.96 1.61 2.86
C GLN A 58 12.75 2.18 4.06
N ARG A 59 13.13 1.27 4.96
CA ARG A 59 14.19 1.44 5.97
C ARG A 59 15.15 0.27 5.83
#